data_AF-A0A8C3E495-F1
#
_entry.id   AF-A0A8C3E495-F1
#
_cell.length_a   1.000
_cell.length_b   1.000
_cell.length_c   1.000
_cell.angle_alpha   90.00
_cell.angle_beta   90.00
_cell.angle_gamma   90.00
#
_symmetry.space_group_name_H-M   'P 1'
#
loop_
_entity.id
_entity.type
_entity.pdbx_description
1 polymer ?
#
loop_
_entity_poly.entity_id
_entity_poly.type
_entity_poly.pdbx_seq_one_letter_code
_entity_poly.pdbx_strand_id
1 'polypeptide(L)'
;MELLAVLGCALWVLLPGVLPEECPSPCGCTSLGEARGSRVDCGSRGLRSLPALPRLARSLHLHNNSLASIPAGALDSLGRLQELELWDNPWHCDCHILYLKLWLEDFSAPALARLSIGSEILQEAGLPAHPRGPAAEEAHLQNAQDTVSCSLPPA
;
A
#
# COMPACT_ATOMS: atom_id res chain seq x y z
N MET A 1 -43.85 -16.63 -29.62
CA MET A 1 -42.91 -17.07 -28.58
C MET A 1 -41.82 -16.00 -28.40
N GLU A 2 -42.21 -14.78 -28.03
CA GLU A 2 -41.34 -13.59 -28.03
C GLU A 2 -41.77 -12.67 -26.88
N LEU A 3 -41.42 -13.02 -25.63
CA LEU A 3 -41.69 -12.15 -24.46
C LEU A 3 -40.67 -12.30 -23.31
N LEU A 4 -39.65 -13.15 -23.44
CA LEU A 4 -38.67 -13.41 -22.36
C LEU A 4 -37.33 -12.67 -22.51
N ALA A 5 -37.06 -12.00 -23.63
CA ALA A 5 -35.76 -11.36 -23.87
C ALA A 5 -35.61 -9.97 -23.23
N VAL A 6 -36.69 -9.28 -22.88
CA VAL A 6 -36.62 -7.87 -22.41
C VAL A 6 -36.51 -7.75 -20.88
N LEU A 7 -36.87 -8.81 -20.15
CA LEU A 7 -36.81 -8.82 -18.68
C LEU A 7 -35.38 -9.05 -18.13
N GLY A 8 -34.43 -9.45 -18.97
CA GLY A 8 -33.04 -9.70 -18.59
C GLY A 8 -32.18 -8.45 -18.42
N CYS A 9 -32.56 -7.31 -19.02
CA CYS A 9 -31.75 -6.08 -18.95
C CYS A 9 -32.21 -5.11 -17.85
N ALA A 10 -33.47 -5.21 -17.38
CA ALA A 10 -34.01 -4.30 -16.38
C ALA A 10 -33.68 -4.70 -14.92
N LEU A 11 -33.31 -5.97 -14.67
CA LEU A 11 -32.92 -6.44 -13.33
C LEU A 11 -31.42 -6.23 -13.00
N TRP A 12 -30.67 -5.59 -13.89
CA TRP A 12 -29.28 -5.16 -13.64
C TRP A 12 -29.16 -3.66 -13.32
N VAL A 13 -30.27 -2.96 -13.10
CA VAL A 13 -30.30 -1.50 -12.88
C VAL A 13 -30.51 -1.13 -11.39
N LEU A 14 -30.61 -2.13 -10.49
CA LEU A 14 -30.82 -1.91 -9.05
C LEU A 14 -29.63 -2.30 -8.16
N LEU A 15 -28.50 -2.69 -8.74
CA LEU A 15 -27.25 -2.71 -7.99
C LEU A 15 -26.60 -1.34 -8.21
N PRO A 16 -26.48 -0.47 -7.18
CA PRO A 16 -25.61 0.68 -7.31
C PRO A 16 -24.26 0.16 -7.77
N GLY A 17 -23.82 0.66 -8.92
CA GLY A 17 -22.62 0.21 -9.59
C GLY A 17 -21.45 0.23 -8.64
N VAL A 18 -21.03 -0.95 -8.18
CA VAL A 18 -19.66 -1.18 -7.80
C VAL A 18 -18.98 -1.44 -9.13
N LEU A 19 -18.41 -0.38 -9.72
CA LEU A 19 -17.29 -0.58 -10.65
C LEU A 19 -16.35 -1.52 -9.92
N PRO A 20 -16.03 -2.69 -10.49
CA PRO A 20 -15.06 -3.57 -9.86
C PRO A 20 -13.83 -2.70 -9.63
N GLU A 21 -13.45 -2.58 -8.38
CA GLU A 21 -12.13 -2.13 -8.00
C GLU A 21 -11.17 -3.13 -8.68
N GLU A 22 -10.84 -2.85 -9.94
CA GLU A 22 -10.33 -3.86 -10.86
C GLU A 22 -8.94 -4.25 -10.39
N CYS A 23 -8.89 -5.42 -9.77
CA CYS A 23 -7.66 -6.02 -9.35
C CYS A 23 -6.76 -6.18 -10.58
N PRO A 24 -5.57 -5.55 -10.60
CA PRO A 24 -4.71 -5.64 -11.76
C PRO A 24 -4.28 -7.09 -11.96
N SER A 25 -4.49 -7.68 -13.14
CA SER A 25 -3.78 -8.89 -13.52
C SER A 25 -2.31 -8.53 -13.77
N PRO A 26 -1.31 -9.27 -13.24
CA PRO A 26 -1.37 -10.62 -12.67
C PRO A 26 -1.46 -10.68 -11.14
N CYS A 27 -1.94 -9.65 -10.44
CA CYS A 27 -2.04 -9.60 -8.98
C CYS A 27 -3.29 -10.31 -8.44
N GLY A 28 -3.25 -10.66 -7.15
CA GLY A 28 -4.42 -11.13 -6.40
C GLY A 28 -4.91 -10.06 -5.44
N CYS A 29 -6.22 -9.87 -5.33
CA CYS A 29 -6.81 -8.90 -4.40
C CYS A 29 -7.80 -9.57 -3.46
N THR A 30 -7.68 -9.26 -2.18
CA THR A 30 -8.57 -9.76 -1.13
C THR A 30 -9.29 -8.58 -0.50
N SER A 31 -10.62 -8.56 -0.59
CA SER A 31 -11.44 -7.55 0.09
C SER A 31 -11.43 -7.79 1.59
N LEU A 32 -11.24 -6.73 2.37
CA LEU A 32 -11.34 -6.74 3.84
C LEU A 32 -12.73 -6.24 4.31
N GLY A 33 -13.67 -6.04 3.37
CA GLY A 33 -14.99 -5.43 3.55
C GLY A 33 -15.08 -4.01 2.98
N GLU A 34 -16.26 -3.56 2.53
CA GLU A 34 -16.44 -2.26 1.83
C GLU A 34 -15.77 -1.07 2.55
N ALA A 35 -15.84 -1.05 3.88
CA ALA A 35 -15.29 0.05 4.68
C ALA A 35 -13.79 -0.08 4.96
N ARG A 36 -13.20 -1.27 4.82
CA ARG A 36 -11.82 -1.56 5.29
C ARG A 36 -10.77 -1.56 4.19
N GLY A 37 -11.18 -1.57 2.91
CA GLY A 37 -10.28 -1.58 1.75
C GLY A 37 -9.89 -2.99 1.31
N SER A 38 -8.85 -3.09 0.50
CA SER A 38 -8.36 -4.35 -0.07
C SER A 38 -6.87 -4.59 0.20
N ARG A 39 -6.46 -5.86 0.28
CA ARG A 39 -5.05 -6.26 0.18
C ARG A 39 -4.75 -6.62 -1.26
N VAL A 40 -3.75 -5.98 -1.84
CA VAL A 40 -3.28 -6.19 -3.22
C VAL A 40 -1.93 -6.88 -3.18
N ASP A 41 -1.90 -8.14 -3.60
CA ASP A 41 -0.68 -8.96 -3.67
C ASP A 41 -0.23 -9.12 -5.12
N CYS A 42 0.83 -8.40 -5.45
CA CYS A 42 1.55 -8.43 -6.71
C CYS A 42 2.96 -9.04 -6.56
N GLY A 43 3.25 -9.72 -5.45
CA GLY A 43 4.56 -10.28 -5.17
C GLY A 43 4.93 -11.41 -6.13
N SER A 44 6.21 -11.50 -6.52
CA SER A 44 6.74 -12.59 -7.35
C SER A 44 6.03 -12.78 -8.70
N ARG A 45 5.55 -11.69 -9.32
CA ARG A 45 4.82 -11.73 -10.61
C ARG A 45 5.65 -11.31 -11.83
N GLY A 46 6.94 -10.99 -11.64
CA GLY A 46 7.82 -10.54 -12.72
C GLY A 46 7.46 -9.16 -13.28
N LEU A 47 6.85 -8.30 -12.46
CA LEU A 47 6.46 -6.95 -12.87
C LEU A 47 7.68 -6.12 -13.22
N ARG A 48 7.66 -5.48 -14.41
CA ARG A 48 8.67 -4.51 -14.85
C ARG A 48 8.19 -3.06 -14.72
N SER A 49 6.89 -2.88 -14.54
CA SER A 49 6.23 -1.59 -14.36
C SER A 49 5.08 -1.75 -13.37
N LEU A 50 4.74 -0.67 -12.69
CA LEU A 50 3.63 -0.66 -11.75
C LEU A 50 2.29 -0.81 -12.50
N PRO A 51 1.41 -1.75 -12.12
CA PRO A 51 0.09 -1.87 -12.72
C PRO A 51 -0.87 -0.78 -12.19
N ALA A 52 -2.07 -0.69 -12.78
CA ALA A 52 -3.12 0.18 -12.24
C ALA A 52 -3.57 -0.33 -10.87
N LEU A 53 -3.26 0.43 -9.82
CA LEU A 53 -3.56 0.04 -8.43
C LEU A 53 -4.93 0.56 -8.00
N PRO A 54 -5.67 -0.23 -7.20
CA PRO A 54 -6.94 0.22 -6.67
C PRO A 54 -6.75 1.24 -5.55
N ARG A 55 -7.52 2.33 -5.59
CA ARG A 55 -7.42 3.46 -4.63
C ARG A 55 -7.76 3.09 -3.18
N LEU A 56 -8.50 2.01 -3.01
CA LEU A 56 -8.93 1.49 -1.71
C LEU A 56 -7.94 0.44 -1.15
N ALA A 57 -6.79 0.25 -1.79
CA ALA A 57 -5.73 -0.61 -1.28
C ALA A 57 -5.27 -0.14 0.10
N ARG A 58 -5.25 -1.08 1.04
CA ARG A 58 -4.74 -0.90 2.41
C ARG A 58 -3.36 -1.53 2.57
N SER A 59 -3.14 -2.65 1.88
CA SER A 59 -1.86 -3.35 1.84
C SER A 59 -1.47 -3.59 0.40
N LEU A 60 -0.23 -3.26 0.03
CA LEU A 60 0.29 -3.41 -1.32
C LEU A 60 1.64 -4.16 -1.28
N HIS A 61 1.66 -5.35 -1.84
CA HIS A 61 2.87 -6.18 -1.88
C HIS A 61 3.41 -6.19 -3.31
N LEU A 62 4.59 -5.62 -3.52
CA LEU A 62 5.27 -5.53 -4.82
C LEU A 62 6.64 -6.20 -4.79
N HIS A 63 6.94 -6.96 -3.74
CA HIS A 63 8.23 -7.58 -3.53
C HIS A 63 8.58 -8.63 -4.59
N ASN A 64 9.88 -8.92 -4.75
CA ASN A 64 10.38 -9.95 -5.66
C ASN A 64 9.91 -9.76 -7.11
N ASN A 65 10.08 -8.56 -7.64
CA ASN A 65 9.73 -8.21 -9.01
C ASN A 65 10.95 -7.62 -9.74
N SER A 66 10.73 -7.02 -10.91
CA SER A 66 11.78 -6.37 -11.71
C SER A 66 11.51 -4.88 -11.88
N LEU A 67 10.97 -4.24 -10.83
CA LEU A 67 10.71 -2.81 -10.82
C LEU A 67 12.02 -2.05 -10.67
N ALA A 68 12.33 -1.21 -11.67
CA ALA A 68 13.49 -0.33 -11.63
C ALA A 68 13.18 1.04 -11.02
N SER A 69 11.94 1.50 -11.15
CA SER A 69 11.47 2.78 -10.63
C SER A 69 9.95 2.75 -10.47
N ILE A 70 9.41 3.72 -9.73
CA ILE A 70 7.99 3.99 -9.66
C ILE A 70 7.73 5.35 -10.32
N PRO A 71 6.83 5.45 -11.31
CA PRO A 71 6.51 6.72 -11.94
C PRO A 71 6.00 7.74 -10.93
N ALA A 72 6.38 9.01 -11.12
CA ALA A 72 5.91 10.10 -10.28
C ALA A 72 4.38 10.16 -10.26
N GLY A 73 3.81 10.30 -9.07
CA GLY A 73 2.38 10.38 -8.83
C GLY A 73 1.63 9.04 -8.80
N ALA A 74 2.31 7.91 -9.07
CA ALA A 74 1.62 6.62 -9.19
C ALA A 74 1.05 6.09 -7.86
N LEU A 75 1.59 6.54 -6.72
CA LEU A 75 1.16 6.15 -5.38
C LEU A 75 0.28 7.21 -4.70
N ASP A 76 0.16 8.42 -5.26
CA ASP A 76 -0.51 9.56 -4.63
C ASP A 76 -2.01 9.32 -4.39
N SER A 77 -2.63 8.47 -5.22
CA SER A 77 -4.05 8.12 -5.08
C SER A 77 -4.34 7.07 -4.00
N LEU A 78 -3.30 6.49 -3.38
CA LEU A 78 -3.40 5.42 -2.39
C LEU A 78 -3.45 5.97 -0.95
N GLY A 79 -4.30 6.98 -0.70
CA GLY A 79 -4.37 7.67 0.60
C GLY A 79 -4.86 6.80 1.78
N ARG A 80 -5.23 5.54 1.55
CA ARG A 80 -5.64 4.58 2.59
C ARG A 80 -4.61 3.48 2.83
N LEU A 81 -3.47 3.52 2.12
CA LEU A 81 -2.42 2.53 2.25
C LEU A 81 -1.82 2.61 3.66
N GLN A 82 -1.55 1.45 4.24
CA GLN A 82 -0.96 1.29 5.57
C GLN A 82 0.24 0.35 5.56
N GLU A 83 0.33 -0.50 4.53
CA GLU A 83 1.33 -1.55 4.41
C GLU A 83 1.85 -1.56 2.98
N LEU A 84 3.16 -1.50 2.82
CA LEU A 84 3.83 -1.49 1.53
C LEU A 84 5.11 -2.33 1.60
N GLU A 85 5.22 -3.31 0.71
CA GLU A 85 6.43 -4.12 0.56
C GLU A 85 7.05 -3.93 -0.81
N LEU A 86 8.30 -3.47 -0.85
CA LEU A 86 9.03 -3.14 -2.08
C LEU A 86 10.33 -3.95 -2.26
N TRP A 87 10.59 -4.90 -1.36
CA TRP A 87 11.86 -5.58 -1.29
C TRP A 87 12.12 -6.52 -2.47
N ASP A 88 13.39 -6.88 -2.71
CA ASP A 88 13.81 -7.67 -3.88
C ASP A 88 13.29 -7.11 -5.23
N ASN A 89 13.61 -5.84 -5.48
CA ASN A 89 13.44 -5.19 -6.77
C ASN A 89 14.74 -4.48 -7.17
N PRO A 90 15.12 -4.46 -8.47
CA PRO A 90 16.35 -3.83 -8.96
C PRO A 90 16.19 -2.30 -9.07
N TRP A 91 16.01 -1.61 -7.95
CA TRP A 91 15.81 -0.15 -7.92
C TRP A 91 17.00 0.60 -8.56
N HIS A 92 16.70 1.40 -9.58
CA HIS A 92 17.67 2.26 -10.26
C HIS A 92 17.80 3.58 -9.51
N CYS A 93 18.96 3.80 -8.90
CA CYS A 93 19.27 5.01 -8.14
C CYS A 93 19.75 6.16 -9.04
N ASP A 94 18.83 6.72 -9.83
CA ASP A 94 19.06 7.90 -10.68
C ASP A 94 18.10 9.06 -10.30
N CYS A 95 17.88 10.03 -11.18
CA CYS A 95 16.93 11.12 -10.92
C CYS A 95 15.47 10.68 -10.81
N HIS A 96 15.10 9.52 -11.33
CA HIS A 96 13.73 9.01 -11.34
C HIS A 96 13.34 8.34 -10.02
N ILE A 97 14.29 7.97 -9.15
CA ILE A 97 13.99 7.37 -7.84
C ILE A 97 13.49 8.38 -6.81
N LEU A 98 13.72 9.68 -7.07
CA LEU A 98 13.48 10.74 -6.10
C LEU A 98 12.03 10.77 -5.61
N TYR A 99 11.07 10.56 -6.52
CA TYR A 99 9.66 10.48 -6.16
C TYR A 99 9.40 9.38 -5.12
N LEU A 100 9.87 8.16 -5.37
CA LEU A 100 9.64 7.02 -4.50
C LEU A 100 10.27 7.26 -3.12
N LYS A 101 11.49 7.81 -3.09
CA LYS A 101 12.18 8.14 -1.83
C LYS A 101 11.37 9.14 -0.99
N LEU A 102 11.00 10.28 -1.58
CA LEU A 102 10.24 11.31 -0.87
C LEU A 102 8.86 10.82 -0.45
N TRP A 103 8.20 10.02 -1.29
CA TRP A 103 6.91 9.41 -0.96
C TRP A 103 7.03 8.44 0.22
N LEU A 104 8.09 7.64 0.29
CA LEU A 104 8.35 6.73 1.42
C LEU A 104 8.65 7.48 2.71
N GLU A 105 9.36 8.61 2.65
CA GLU A 105 9.61 9.48 3.81
C GLU A 105 8.30 10.03 4.40
N ASP A 106 7.37 10.47 3.54
CA ASP A 106 6.05 10.94 3.96
C ASP A 106 5.16 9.79 4.48
N PHE A 107 5.17 8.65 3.78
CA PHE A 107 4.40 7.47 4.15
C PHE A 107 4.80 6.90 5.52
N SER A 108 6.09 6.95 5.89
CA SER A 108 6.54 6.48 7.20
C SER A 108 6.43 7.52 8.31
N ALA A 109 6.31 8.81 7.98
CA ALA A 109 6.35 9.88 8.97
C ALA A 109 5.31 9.73 10.09
N PRO A 110 4.04 9.30 9.83
CA PRO A 110 3.08 9.04 10.90
C PRO A 110 3.48 7.90 11.84
N ALA A 111 4.18 6.87 11.35
CA ALA A 111 4.69 5.78 12.18
C ALA A 111 5.88 6.25 13.03
N LEU A 112 6.81 7.01 12.44
CA LEU A 112 7.95 7.59 13.15
C LEU A 112 7.55 8.66 14.19
N ALA A 113 6.48 9.41 13.92
CA ALA A 113 5.95 10.39 14.88
C ALA A 113 5.45 9.71 16.17
N ARG A 114 4.94 8.48 16.11
CA ARG A 114 4.52 7.70 17.29
C ARG A 114 5.72 7.26 18.13
N LEU A 115 6.85 6.95 17.50
CA LEU A 115 8.12 6.68 18.17
C LEU A 115 8.73 7.95 18.80
N SER A 116 8.47 9.11 18.20
CA SER A 116 9.01 10.39 18.67
C SER A 116 8.29 10.97 19.89
N ILE A 117 7.11 10.47 20.29
CA ILE A 117 6.40 10.86 21.53
C ILE A 117 6.83 9.95 22.70
N GLY A 118 8.11 9.55 22.72
CA GLY A 118 8.71 8.71 23.76
C GLY A 118 9.54 9.46 24.79
N SER A 119 9.64 10.79 24.71
CA SER A 119 10.41 11.58 25.66
C SER A 119 9.81 12.97 25.84
N GLU A 120 8.77 13.10 26.67
CA GLU A 120 8.63 14.19 27.65
C GLU A 120 7.29 14.05 28.42
N ILE A 121 7.44 13.59 29.68
CA ILE A 121 6.68 13.97 30.88
C ILE A 121 5.18 13.59 30.96
N LEU A 122 4.87 12.53 31.72
CA LEU A 122 4.03 12.57 32.93
C LEU A 122 4.22 11.25 33.72
N GLN A 123 5.02 11.35 34.77
CA GLN A 123 5.08 10.40 35.88
C GLN A 123 3.81 10.56 36.73
N GLU A 124 3.33 9.45 37.32
CA GLU A 124 2.22 9.31 38.29
C GLU A 124 0.83 8.93 37.76
N ALA A 125 0.55 7.62 37.69
CA ALA A 125 -0.49 6.97 38.50
C ALA A 125 -0.56 5.47 38.14
N GLY A 126 -0.22 4.60 39.10
CA GLY A 126 -0.12 3.17 38.91
C GLY A 126 -1.42 2.48 38.49
N LEU A 127 -1.36 1.76 37.37
CA LEU A 127 -2.26 0.68 36.97
C LEU A 127 -1.42 -0.41 36.28
N PRO A 128 -1.75 -1.70 36.42
CA PRO A 128 -0.92 -2.78 35.88
C PRO A 128 -0.95 -2.80 34.35
N ALA A 129 0.22 -2.60 33.74
CA ALA A 129 0.42 -2.77 32.31
C ALA A 129 0.36 -4.26 31.95
N HIS A 130 -0.69 -4.66 31.21
CA HIS A 130 -0.62 -5.86 30.39
C HIS A 130 0.31 -5.59 29.21
N PRO A 131 1.37 -6.39 28.98
CA PRO A 131 2.18 -6.24 27.78
C PRO A 131 1.47 -6.96 26.62
N ARG A 132 0.72 -6.22 25.81
CA ARG A 132 0.63 -6.53 24.38
C ARG A 132 1.47 -5.48 23.68
N GLY A 133 2.73 -5.82 23.46
CA GLY A 133 3.72 -4.91 22.90
C GLY A 133 3.35 -4.42 21.50
N PRO A 134 3.69 -3.18 21.14
CA PRO A 134 3.55 -2.62 19.79
C PRO A 134 4.76 -2.96 18.88
N ALA A 135 5.42 -4.10 19.05
CA ALA A 135 6.65 -4.42 18.29
C ALA A 135 6.39 -4.99 16.87
N ALA A 136 5.16 -5.41 16.56
CA ALA A 136 4.84 -6.02 15.26
C ALA A 136 4.37 -4.99 14.20
N GLU A 137 3.83 -3.85 14.62
CA GLU A 137 3.27 -2.84 13.70
C GLU A 137 4.36 -1.89 13.17
N GLU A 138 5.46 -1.72 13.90
CA GLU A 138 6.57 -0.82 13.54
C GLU A 138 7.64 -1.48 12.67
N ALA A 139 7.82 -2.81 12.77
CA ALA A 139 8.80 -3.54 11.97
C ALA A 139 8.45 -3.60 10.47
N HIS A 140 7.17 -3.46 10.12
CA HIS A 140 6.72 -3.71 8.76
C HIS A 140 6.95 -2.50 7.82
N LEU A 141 6.81 -1.28 8.32
CA LEU A 141 7.00 -0.06 7.51
C LEU A 141 8.46 0.32 7.31
N GLN A 142 9.29 0.05 8.32
CA GLN A 142 10.74 0.30 8.28
C GLN A 142 11.42 -0.47 7.13
N ASN A 143 10.91 -1.67 6.81
CA ASN A 143 11.43 -2.54 5.76
C ASN A 143 11.36 -1.91 4.34
N ALA A 144 10.36 -1.08 4.04
CA ALA A 144 10.22 -0.46 2.73
C ALA A 144 11.30 0.61 2.47
N GLN A 145 11.66 1.39 3.48
CA GLN A 145 12.67 2.44 3.39
C GLN A 145 14.08 1.86 3.27
N ASP A 146 14.39 0.86 4.08
CA ASP A 146 15.70 0.22 4.06
C ASP A 146 15.94 -0.52 2.74
N THR A 147 14.89 -1.04 2.10
CA THR A 147 15.05 -1.77 0.84
C THR A 147 15.20 -0.89 -0.40
N VAL A 148 14.76 0.37 -0.34
CA VAL A 148 15.05 1.38 -1.39
C VAL A 148 16.25 2.24 -0.95
N SER A 149 17.30 1.61 -0.45
CA SER A 149 18.55 2.28 -0.06
C SER A 149 19.33 2.74 -1.30
N CYS A 150 18.95 3.90 -1.83
CA CYS A 150 19.71 4.63 -2.83
C CYS A 150 20.56 5.70 -2.15
N SER A 151 21.88 5.47 -2.03
CA SER A 151 22.83 6.53 -1.74
C SER A 151 22.86 7.46 -2.96
N LEU A 152 22.41 8.71 -2.81
CA LEU A 152 22.64 9.73 -3.84
C LEU A 152 24.16 9.84 -4.07
N PRO A 153 24.66 9.88 -5.33
CA PRO A 153 26.06 10.15 -5.55
C PRO A 153 26.41 11.52 -4.93
N PRO A 154 27.61 11.66 -4.30
CA PRO A 154 28.04 12.96 -3.81
C PRO A 154 28.05 13.96 -4.97
N ALA A 155 27.51 15.15 -4.70
CA ALA A 155 27.43 16.27 -5.63
C ALA A 155 28.80 16.77 -6.09
#